data_AF-H5WZL7-F1
#
_entry.id   AF-H5WZL7-F1
#
_cell.length_a   1.000
_cell.length_b   1.000
_cell.length_c   1.000
_cell.angle_alpha   90.00
_cell.angle_beta   90.00
_cell.angle_gamma   90.00
#
_symmetry.space_group_name_H-M   'P 1'
#
loop_
_entity.id
_entity.type
_entity.pdbx_description
1 polymer ?
#
loop_
_entity_poly.entity_id
_entity_poly.type
_entity_poly.pdbx_seq_one_letter_code
_entity_poly.pdbx_strand_id
1 'polypeptide(L)'
;MNARKIGLVTAMWLLGLASIAGFTWAVEWLDGQPVRVAAAADPPPAVAARQPLAALTAGAARAAATARRDLASGQRSEASHAIDAALRATEVGLENSHGMVKKAYEAALQRIHYTRQDLHNGWEASARQELRHAVEELTRVIEPARTQSPGTPAPLVWNQYNSATLLDSTGATIGEVNHIERGPNGMPVAVLQVGGASDVLGFLDFGGRTERVPADRLLWGPRRFIGSTFAALAVQDADDIRGTG
;
A
#
# COMPACT_ATOMS: atom_id res chain seq x y z
N MET A 1 -57.43 -19.78 17.54
CA MET A 1 -56.11 -19.17 17.24
C MET A 1 -56.37 -17.84 16.54
N ASN A 2 -56.03 -16.73 17.19
CA ASN A 2 -56.58 -15.41 16.84
C ASN A 2 -55.94 -14.83 15.56
N ALA A 3 -56.76 -14.55 14.55
CA ALA A 3 -56.38 -13.96 13.25
C ALA A 3 -55.52 -12.69 13.35
N ARG A 4 -55.59 -11.98 14.48
CA ARG A 4 -54.75 -10.81 14.78
C ARG A 4 -53.25 -11.11 14.92
N LYS A 5 -52.86 -12.31 15.35
CA LYS A 5 -51.43 -12.69 15.47
C LYS A 5 -50.81 -13.07 14.13
N ILE A 6 -51.61 -13.62 13.20
CA ILE A 6 -51.15 -14.00 11.87
C ILE A 6 -50.84 -12.75 11.04
N GLY A 7 -51.72 -11.75 11.07
CA GLY A 7 -51.50 -10.48 10.34
C GLY A 7 -50.24 -9.71 10.77
N LEU A 8 -49.86 -9.77 12.04
CA LEU A 8 -48.68 -9.08 12.55
C LEU A 8 -47.38 -9.74 12.08
N VAL A 9 -47.36 -11.08 12.00
CA VAL A 9 -46.21 -11.85 11.51
C VAL A 9 -46.04 -11.65 10.00
N THR A 10 -47.14 -11.62 9.23
CA THR A 10 -47.08 -11.35 7.79
C THR A 10 -46.61 -9.93 7.48
N ALA A 11 -47.03 -8.94 8.27
CA ALA A 11 -46.57 -7.55 8.11
C ALA A 11 -45.06 -7.39 8.40
N MET A 12 -44.52 -8.07 9.42
CA MET A 12 -43.08 -8.06 9.70
C MET A 12 -42.25 -8.70 8.59
N TRP A 13 -42.73 -9.80 8.00
CA TRP A 13 -42.05 -10.45 6.86
C TRP A 13 -42.04 -9.57 5.60
N LEU A 14 -43.15 -8.88 5.31
CA LEU A 14 -43.23 -7.95 4.18
C LEU A 14 -42.33 -6.72 4.38
N LEU A 15 -42.20 -6.21 5.61
CA LEU A 15 -41.29 -5.11 5.93
C LEU A 15 -39.82 -5.52 5.82
N GLY A 16 -39.47 -6.74 6.21
CA GLY A 16 -38.13 -7.30 6.03
C GLY A 16 -37.76 -7.44 4.55
N LEU A 17 -38.66 -7.97 3.72
CA LEU A 17 -38.41 -8.09 2.27
C LEU A 17 -38.34 -6.73 1.57
N ALA A 18 -39.17 -5.75 1.98
CA ALA A 18 -39.12 -4.39 1.44
C ALA A 18 -37.79 -3.67 1.77
N SER A 19 -37.18 -3.94 2.94
CA SER A 19 -35.88 -3.36 3.30
C SER A 19 -34.72 -3.88 2.44
N ILE A 20 -34.79 -5.14 1.98
CA ILE A 20 -33.77 -5.75 1.12
C ILE A 20 -33.86 -5.18 -0.30
N ALA A 21 -35.08 -5.01 -0.83
CA ALA A 21 -35.29 -4.41 -2.15
C ALA A 21 -34.93 -2.91 -2.22
N GLY A 22 -35.10 -2.17 -1.11
CA GLY A 22 -34.67 -0.78 -1.02
C GLY A 22 -33.13 -0.63 -1.07
N PHE A 23 -32.40 -1.58 -0.49
CA PHE A 23 -30.94 -1.56 -0.50
C PHE A 23 -30.36 -1.86 -1.88
N THR A 24 -30.96 -2.79 -2.64
CA THR A 24 -30.50 -3.10 -4.00
C THR A 24 -30.72 -1.93 -4.97
N TRP A 25 -31.84 -1.22 -4.85
CA TRP A 25 -32.11 -0.03 -5.65
C TRP A 25 -31.18 1.15 -5.30
N ALA A 26 -30.81 1.31 -4.03
CA ALA A 26 -29.88 2.36 -3.60
C ALA A 26 -28.43 2.12 -4.09
N VAL A 27 -27.99 0.86 -4.14
CA VAL A 27 -26.66 0.49 -4.67
C VAL A 27 -26.59 0.74 -6.18
N GLU A 28 -27.64 0.38 -6.92
CA GLU A 28 -27.70 0.57 -8.38
C GLU A 28 -27.81 2.06 -8.77
N TRP A 29 -28.41 2.91 -7.92
CA TRP A 29 -28.41 4.36 -8.09
C TRP A 29 -27.06 5.03 -7.79
N LEU A 30 -26.25 4.44 -6.89
CA LEU A 30 -24.89 4.89 -6.59
C LEU A 30 -23.89 4.53 -7.70
N ASP A 31 -24.06 3.38 -8.35
CA ASP A 31 -23.22 2.95 -9.48
C ASP A 31 -23.43 3.80 -10.75
N GLY A 32 -24.57 4.49 -10.87
CA GLY A 32 -24.94 5.30 -12.03
C GLY A 32 -24.47 6.77 -12.02
N GLN A 33 -23.87 7.26 -10.93
CA GLN A 33 -23.38 8.65 -10.89
C GLN A 33 -21.94 8.72 -11.41
N PRO A 34 -21.68 9.36 -12.58
CA PRO A 34 -20.32 9.71 -12.95
C PRO A 34 -19.81 10.72 -11.92
N VAL A 35 -18.99 10.25 -10.98
CA VAL A 35 -18.32 11.08 -10.00
C VAL A 35 -17.46 12.08 -10.78
N ARG A 36 -17.95 13.31 -10.89
CA ARG A 36 -17.14 14.43 -11.35
C ARG A 36 -16.14 14.73 -10.26
N VAL A 37 -14.99 14.06 -10.35
CA VAL A 37 -13.82 14.31 -9.52
C VAL A 37 -13.38 15.74 -9.82
N ALA A 38 -13.60 16.65 -8.87
CA ALA A 38 -12.96 17.95 -8.88
C ALA A 38 -11.44 17.73 -8.95
N ALA A 39 -10.78 18.37 -9.92
CA ALA A 39 -9.40 18.14 -10.31
C ALA A 39 -8.48 17.89 -9.11
N ALA A 40 -8.13 16.62 -8.93
CA ALA A 40 -7.08 16.20 -8.02
C ALA A 40 -5.78 16.84 -8.49
N ALA A 41 -4.95 17.29 -7.54
CA ALA A 41 -3.55 17.60 -7.83
C ALA A 41 -2.94 16.48 -8.69
N ASP A 42 -2.22 16.87 -9.74
CA ASP A 42 -1.71 15.94 -10.74
C ASP A 42 -0.95 14.78 -10.07
N PRO A 43 -1.20 13.52 -10.48
CA PRO A 43 -0.49 12.39 -9.94
C PRO A 43 1.02 12.55 -10.18
N PRO A 44 1.88 12.20 -9.19
CA PRO A 44 3.33 12.20 -9.36
C PRO A 44 3.74 11.44 -10.63
N PRO A 45 4.72 11.97 -11.39
CA PRO A 45 5.10 11.39 -12.68
C PRO A 45 5.50 9.92 -12.55
N ALA A 46 5.26 9.14 -13.61
CA ALA A 46 5.73 7.77 -13.70
C ALA A 46 7.28 7.74 -13.78
N VAL A 47 7.92 6.83 -13.03
CA VAL A 47 9.38 6.71 -12.94
C VAL A 47 9.81 5.40 -13.61
N ALA A 48 10.91 5.45 -14.36
CA ALA A 48 11.44 4.29 -15.08
C ALA A 48 11.98 3.19 -14.14
N ALA A 49 11.82 1.92 -14.54
CA ALA A 49 12.07 0.73 -13.70
C ALA A 49 13.51 0.53 -13.20
N ARG A 50 14.49 1.24 -13.74
CA ARG A 50 15.90 1.17 -13.30
C ARG A 50 16.22 2.08 -12.11
N GLN A 51 15.24 2.79 -11.58
CA GLN A 51 15.42 3.78 -10.49
C GLN A 51 14.51 3.41 -9.31
N PRO A 52 14.83 2.32 -8.58
CA PRO A 52 13.91 1.74 -7.62
C PRO A 52 13.56 2.72 -6.50
N LEU A 53 14.53 3.47 -5.98
CA LEU A 53 14.27 4.45 -4.92
C LEU A 53 13.36 5.58 -5.40
N ALA A 54 13.57 6.12 -6.59
CA ALA A 54 12.71 7.17 -7.14
C ALA A 54 11.28 6.66 -7.41
N ALA A 55 11.13 5.40 -7.86
CA ALA A 55 9.84 4.77 -8.03
C ALA A 55 9.10 4.62 -6.69
N LEU A 56 9.80 4.17 -5.64
CA LEU A 56 9.26 4.10 -4.28
C LEU A 56 8.90 5.48 -3.73
N THR A 57 9.75 6.50 -3.95
CA THR A 57 9.46 7.90 -3.53
C THR A 57 8.16 8.40 -4.18
N ALA A 58 8.01 8.20 -5.48
CA ALA A 58 6.81 8.60 -6.21
C ALA A 58 5.58 7.80 -5.76
N GLY A 59 5.72 6.49 -5.54
CA GLY A 59 4.62 5.65 -5.07
C GLY A 59 4.19 5.94 -3.63
N ALA A 60 5.13 6.20 -2.72
CA ALA A 60 4.83 6.66 -1.36
C ALA A 60 4.07 8.00 -1.36
N ALA A 61 4.49 8.95 -2.21
CA ALA A 61 3.77 10.20 -2.42
C ALA A 61 2.35 9.96 -2.98
N ARG A 62 2.18 9.02 -3.91
CA ARG A 62 0.86 8.62 -4.43
C ARG A 62 -0.04 8.01 -3.35
N ALA A 63 0.51 7.13 -2.49
CA ALA A 63 -0.23 6.52 -1.39
C ALA A 63 -0.72 7.60 -0.39
N ALA A 64 0.16 8.53 0.00
CA ALA A 64 -0.22 9.64 0.88
C ALA A 64 -1.25 10.59 0.23
N ALA A 65 -1.13 10.86 -1.07
CA ALA A 65 -2.12 11.65 -1.81
C ALA A 65 -3.48 10.96 -1.92
N THR A 66 -3.48 9.64 -2.07
CA THR A 66 -4.69 8.80 -2.11
C THR A 66 -5.38 8.80 -0.76
N ALA A 67 -4.64 8.55 0.32
CA ALA A 67 -5.16 8.68 1.69
C ALA A 67 -5.82 10.03 1.94
N ARG A 68 -5.19 11.13 1.50
CA ARG A 68 -5.73 12.49 1.65
C ARG A 68 -7.05 12.66 0.90
N ARG A 69 -7.16 12.09 -0.31
CA ARG A 69 -8.37 12.11 -1.13
C ARG A 69 -9.49 11.31 -0.46
N ASP A 70 -9.16 10.12 0.05
CA ASP A 70 -10.12 9.20 0.65
C ASP A 70 -10.67 9.74 1.98
N LEU A 71 -9.83 10.43 2.77
CA LEU A 71 -10.33 11.19 3.92
C LEU A 71 -11.32 12.27 3.47
N ALA A 72 -11.00 13.03 2.42
CA ALA A 72 -11.88 14.10 1.94
C ALA A 72 -13.21 13.57 1.37
N SER A 73 -13.27 12.32 0.90
CA SER A 73 -14.49 11.65 0.44
C SER A 73 -15.22 10.86 1.54
N GLY A 74 -14.73 10.89 2.77
CA GLY A 74 -15.32 10.14 3.90
C GLY A 74 -14.99 8.65 3.93
N GLN A 75 -14.09 8.17 3.06
CA GLN A 75 -13.67 6.77 2.97
C GLN A 75 -12.55 6.47 3.98
N ARG A 76 -12.87 6.50 5.28
CA ARG A 76 -11.88 6.35 6.36
C ARG A 76 -11.11 5.02 6.35
N SER A 77 -11.76 3.92 5.96
CA SER A 77 -11.10 2.61 5.88
C SER A 77 -10.03 2.60 4.79
N GLU A 78 -10.40 3.01 3.57
CA GLU A 78 -9.48 3.13 2.43
C GLU A 78 -8.33 4.10 2.73
N ALA A 79 -8.65 5.25 3.34
CA ALA A 79 -7.64 6.18 3.79
C ALA A 79 -6.64 5.55 4.78
N SER A 80 -7.11 4.72 5.71
CA SER A 80 -6.24 4.03 6.67
C SER A 80 -5.31 3.04 5.98
N HIS A 81 -5.82 2.27 5.01
CA HIS A 81 -4.99 1.36 4.21
C HIS A 81 -3.93 2.12 3.39
N ALA A 82 -4.30 3.24 2.78
CA ALA A 82 -3.39 4.08 2.02
C ALA A 82 -2.33 4.77 2.91
N ILE A 83 -2.69 5.18 4.13
CA ILE A 83 -1.75 5.69 5.14
C ILE A 83 -0.73 4.61 5.51
N ASP A 84 -1.19 3.39 5.75
CA ASP A 84 -0.33 2.28 6.15
C ASP A 84 0.62 1.86 5.02
N ALA A 85 0.13 1.90 3.77
CA ALA A 85 0.97 1.72 2.58
C ALA A 85 2.05 2.81 2.48
N ALA A 86 1.65 4.08 2.60
CA ALA A 86 2.59 5.19 2.59
C ALA A 86 3.64 5.07 3.69
N LEU A 87 3.24 4.65 4.90
CA LEU A 87 4.15 4.44 6.04
C LEU A 87 5.19 3.37 5.73
N ARG A 88 4.77 2.18 5.29
CA ARG A 88 5.69 1.08 4.93
C ARG A 88 6.66 1.48 3.82
N ALA A 89 6.17 2.12 2.75
CA ALA A 89 7.03 2.61 1.67
C ALA A 89 8.04 3.65 2.16
N THR A 90 7.61 4.55 3.04
CA THR A 90 8.48 5.59 3.61
C THR A 90 9.55 4.99 4.51
N GLU A 91 9.23 3.95 5.30
CA GLU A 91 10.21 3.22 6.12
C GLU A 91 11.29 2.53 5.27
N VAL A 92 10.88 1.85 4.19
CA VAL A 92 11.83 1.22 3.26
C VAL A 92 12.69 2.27 2.55
N GLY A 93 12.09 3.36 2.09
CA GLY A 93 12.82 4.44 1.43
C GLY A 93 13.81 5.16 2.36
N LEU A 94 13.46 5.32 3.64
CA LEU A 94 14.34 5.90 4.65
C LEU A 94 15.62 5.07 4.84
N GLU A 95 15.50 3.74 4.91
CA GLU A 95 16.65 2.83 5.07
C GLU A 95 17.59 2.88 3.86
N ASN A 96 17.05 3.11 2.66
CA ASN A 96 17.80 3.07 1.41
C ASN A 96 18.26 4.45 0.91
N SER A 97 17.96 5.53 1.63
CA SER A 97 18.23 6.90 1.20
C SER A 97 19.33 7.59 1.99
N HIS A 98 19.99 8.55 1.34
CA HIS A 98 21.08 9.32 1.92
C HIS A 98 20.91 10.83 1.66
N GLY A 99 21.60 11.65 2.46
CA GLY A 99 21.67 13.09 2.28
C GLY A 99 20.30 13.78 2.33
N MET A 100 19.99 14.60 1.34
CA MET A 100 18.72 15.33 1.27
C MET A 100 17.50 14.41 1.10
N VAL A 101 17.66 13.29 0.39
CA VAL A 101 16.57 12.33 0.17
C VAL A 101 16.18 11.69 1.51
N LYS A 102 17.17 11.32 2.32
CA LYS A 102 16.95 10.80 3.67
C LYS A 102 16.15 11.77 4.55
N LYS A 103 16.55 13.04 4.58
CA LYS A 103 15.85 14.08 5.36
C LYS A 103 14.38 14.24 4.95
N ALA A 104 14.09 14.13 3.66
CA ALA A 104 12.71 14.18 3.17
C ALA A 104 11.90 12.94 3.60
N TYR A 105 12.50 11.75 3.58
CA TYR A 105 11.88 10.53 4.13
C TYR A 105 11.63 10.63 5.64
N GLU A 106 12.59 11.16 6.42
CA GLU A 106 12.42 11.38 7.87
C GLU A 106 11.25 12.34 8.15
N ALA A 107 11.22 13.47 7.43
CA ALA A 107 10.13 14.44 7.54
C ALA A 107 8.78 13.82 7.16
N ALA A 108 8.70 13.15 5.99
CA ALA A 108 7.48 12.51 5.54
C ALA A 108 6.98 11.43 6.51
N LEU A 109 7.87 10.61 7.04
CA LEU A 109 7.53 9.55 8.00
C LEU A 109 6.91 10.14 9.27
N GLN A 110 7.52 11.21 9.80
CA GLN A 110 6.99 11.92 10.96
C GLN A 110 5.58 12.49 10.69
N ARG A 111 5.35 13.09 9.52
CA ARG A 111 4.03 13.61 9.10
C ARG A 111 2.98 12.51 8.99
N ILE A 112 3.35 11.37 8.41
CA ILE A 112 2.46 10.20 8.28
C ILE A 112 2.12 9.62 9.67
N HIS A 113 3.06 9.60 10.61
CA HIS A 113 2.76 9.22 12.00
C HIS A 113 1.77 10.17 12.68
N TYR A 114 1.95 11.49 12.55
CA TYR A 114 1.00 12.46 13.09
C TYR A 114 -0.39 12.32 12.47
N THR A 115 -0.47 11.96 11.19
CA THR A 115 -1.75 11.70 10.51
C THR A 115 -2.57 10.62 11.26
N ARG A 116 -1.95 9.49 11.65
CA ARG A 116 -2.64 8.45 12.43
C ARG A 116 -3.13 8.98 13.77
N GLN A 117 -2.27 9.71 14.49
CA GLN A 117 -2.62 10.29 15.78
C GLN A 117 -3.79 11.27 15.66
N ASP A 118 -3.79 12.12 14.64
CA ASP A 118 -4.87 13.07 14.37
C ASP A 118 -6.18 12.35 14.03
N LEU A 119 -6.13 11.28 13.24
CA LEU A 119 -7.32 10.47 12.94
C LEU A 119 -7.90 9.82 14.19
N HIS A 120 -7.05 9.28 15.09
CA HIS A 120 -7.50 8.74 16.37
C HIS A 120 -8.18 9.80 17.25
N ASN A 121 -7.75 11.06 17.16
CA ASN A 121 -8.34 12.18 17.89
C ASN A 121 -9.54 12.83 17.16
N GLY A 122 -9.91 12.35 15.98
CA GLY A 122 -10.99 12.89 15.16
C GLY A 122 -10.63 14.18 14.40
N TRP A 123 -9.35 14.54 14.30
CA TRP A 123 -8.86 15.76 13.65
C TRP A 123 -8.58 15.56 12.16
N GLU A 124 -9.62 15.24 11.40
CA GLU A 124 -9.50 14.86 9.98
C GLU A 124 -8.90 15.98 9.10
N ALA A 125 -9.19 17.24 9.39
CA ALA A 125 -8.59 18.37 8.65
C ALA A 125 -7.07 18.47 8.89
N SER A 126 -6.61 18.20 10.11
CA SER A 126 -5.19 18.17 10.47
C SER A 126 -4.49 16.98 9.81
N ALA A 127 -5.10 15.79 9.87
CA ALA A 127 -4.60 14.60 9.19
C ALA A 127 -4.40 14.83 7.68
N ARG A 128 -5.35 15.48 7.00
CA ARG A 128 -5.21 15.84 5.57
C ARG A 128 -4.10 16.85 5.32
N GLN A 129 -3.87 17.76 6.25
CA GLN A 129 -2.79 18.73 6.18
C GLN A 129 -1.42 18.07 6.29
N GLU A 130 -1.26 17.17 7.27
CA GLU A 130 -0.03 16.40 7.48
C GLU A 130 0.29 15.53 6.24
N LEU A 131 -0.72 14.86 5.66
CA LEU A 131 -0.57 14.10 4.42
C LEU A 131 -0.15 14.98 3.24
N ARG A 132 -0.70 16.20 3.14
CA ARG A 132 -0.26 17.15 2.10
C ARG A 132 1.22 17.48 2.23
N HIS A 133 1.70 17.75 3.44
CA HIS A 133 3.11 18.02 3.68
C HIS A 133 4.00 16.82 3.36
N ALA A 134 3.59 15.60 3.73
CA ALA A 134 4.31 14.38 3.36
C ALA A 134 4.47 14.26 1.83
N VAL A 135 3.40 14.52 1.07
CA VAL A 135 3.43 14.51 -0.41
C VAL A 135 4.41 15.54 -0.94
N GLU A 136 4.42 16.76 -0.40
CA GLU A 136 5.32 17.84 -0.81
C GLU A 136 6.79 17.48 -0.57
N GLU A 137 7.12 16.96 0.62
CA GLU A 137 8.48 16.55 0.97
C GLU A 137 9.01 15.44 0.06
N LEU A 138 8.22 14.39 -0.17
CA LEU A 138 8.60 13.27 -1.03
C LEU A 138 8.73 13.68 -2.50
N THR A 139 7.79 14.49 -3.00
CA THR A 139 7.77 14.90 -4.41
C THR A 139 9.02 15.71 -4.77
N ARG A 140 9.50 16.58 -3.86
CA ARG A 140 10.70 17.40 -4.08
C ARG A 140 11.98 16.58 -4.27
N VAL A 141 12.02 15.37 -3.72
CA VAL A 141 13.21 14.52 -3.75
C VAL A 141 13.14 13.36 -4.75
N ILE A 142 12.10 13.28 -5.60
CA ILE A 142 11.99 12.25 -6.64
C ILE A 142 13.20 12.29 -7.59
N GLU A 143 13.54 13.45 -8.13
CA GLU A 143 14.68 13.59 -9.06
C GLU A 143 16.03 13.29 -8.38
N PRO A 144 16.35 13.85 -7.19
CA PRO A 144 17.52 13.44 -6.42
C PRO A 144 17.56 11.93 -6.08
N ALA A 145 16.42 11.27 -5.89
CA ALA A 145 16.38 9.84 -5.59
C ALA A 145 16.77 8.96 -6.79
N ARG A 146 16.69 9.47 -8.03
CA ARG A 146 17.05 8.71 -9.24
C ARG A 146 18.53 8.36 -9.32
N THR A 147 19.38 9.14 -8.65
CA THR A 147 20.84 8.96 -8.67
C THR A 147 21.33 8.05 -7.55
N GLN A 148 20.46 7.69 -6.60
CA GLN A 148 20.81 6.79 -5.50
C GLN A 148 20.52 5.35 -5.91
N SER A 149 21.53 4.51 -5.75
CA SER A 149 21.40 3.06 -5.93
C SER A 149 21.18 2.41 -4.58
N PRO A 150 20.23 1.47 -4.46
CA PRO A 150 20.02 0.78 -3.21
C PRO A 150 21.17 -0.14 -2.86
N GLY A 151 21.37 -0.34 -1.56
CA GLY A 151 22.33 -1.31 -1.04
C GLY A 151 21.76 -2.72 -1.11
N THR A 152 22.58 -3.70 -1.46
CA THR A 152 22.23 -5.11 -1.33
C THR A 152 22.65 -5.63 0.05
N PRO A 153 21.80 -6.39 0.77
CA PRO A 153 22.16 -6.92 2.08
C PRO A 153 23.31 -7.92 1.97
N ALA A 154 24.22 -7.86 2.95
CA ALA A 154 25.34 -8.79 3.05
C ALA A 154 24.86 -10.23 3.32
N PRO A 155 25.59 -11.27 2.85
CA PRO A 155 25.19 -12.67 3.04
C PRO A 155 24.89 -13.08 4.48
N LEU A 156 25.57 -12.48 5.45
CA LEU A 156 25.40 -12.77 6.88
C LEU A 156 23.98 -12.44 7.40
N VAL A 157 23.27 -11.52 6.74
CA VAL A 157 21.96 -11.04 7.19
C VAL A 157 20.82 -11.51 6.30
N TRP A 158 21.07 -12.36 5.30
CA TRP A 158 20.03 -12.84 4.39
C TRP A 158 18.90 -13.58 5.11
N ASN A 159 19.24 -14.37 6.12
CA ASN A 159 18.26 -15.08 6.95
C ASN A 159 17.29 -14.14 7.71
N GLN A 160 17.66 -12.87 7.93
CA GLN A 160 16.82 -11.88 8.59
C GLN A 160 15.76 -11.28 7.64
N TYR A 161 15.89 -11.53 6.34
CA TYR A 161 14.92 -11.15 5.31
C TYR A 161 14.06 -12.32 4.82
N ASN A 162 14.24 -13.52 5.40
CA ASN A 162 13.33 -14.63 5.15
C ASN A 162 11.94 -14.27 5.67
N SER A 163 10.92 -14.52 4.86
CA SER A 163 9.54 -14.10 5.10
C SER A 163 9.36 -12.58 5.23
N ALA A 164 10.26 -11.77 4.66
CA ALA A 164 10.05 -10.33 4.58
C ALA A 164 8.84 -10.03 3.70
N THR A 165 7.94 -9.17 4.15
CA THR A 165 6.76 -8.77 3.38
C THR A 165 7.19 -7.96 2.16
N LEU A 166 6.80 -8.43 0.98
CA LEU A 166 7.09 -7.78 -0.29
C LEU A 166 6.05 -6.71 -0.57
N LEU A 167 6.53 -5.52 -0.90
CA LEU A 167 5.75 -4.32 -1.17
C LEU A 167 5.91 -3.89 -2.63
N ASP A 168 4.86 -3.29 -3.18
CA ASP A 168 5.00 -2.51 -4.42
C ASP A 168 5.57 -1.11 -4.16
N SER A 169 5.69 -0.31 -5.23
CA SER A 169 6.17 1.07 -5.13
C SER A 169 5.35 1.99 -4.23
N THR A 170 4.08 1.66 -3.96
CA THR A 170 3.18 2.45 -3.10
C THR A 170 3.23 2.00 -1.64
N GLY A 171 3.87 0.85 -1.36
CA GLY A 171 3.88 0.21 -0.05
C GLY A 171 2.70 -0.72 0.20
N ALA A 172 1.92 -1.05 -0.85
CA ALA A 172 0.91 -2.10 -0.77
C ALA A 172 1.59 -3.47 -0.79
N THR A 173 1.10 -4.38 0.03
CA THR A 173 1.63 -5.75 0.11
C THR A 173 1.28 -6.53 -1.15
N ILE A 174 2.28 -7.18 -1.74
CA ILE A 174 2.12 -8.01 -2.96
C ILE A 174 2.58 -9.44 -2.79
N GLY A 175 3.21 -9.76 -1.66
CA GLY A 175 3.70 -11.11 -1.39
C GLY A 175 4.75 -11.12 -0.28
N GLU A 176 5.71 -12.04 -0.41
CA GLU A 176 6.79 -12.23 0.55
C GLU A 176 8.12 -12.62 -0.12
N VAL A 177 9.22 -12.41 0.59
CA VAL A 177 10.55 -12.90 0.25
C VAL A 177 10.73 -14.25 0.94
N ASN A 178 10.83 -15.34 0.18
CA ASN A 178 11.06 -16.66 0.76
C ASN A 178 12.46 -16.74 1.37
N HIS A 179 13.47 -16.48 0.55
CA HIS A 179 14.87 -16.46 0.94
C HIS A 179 15.74 -15.72 -0.08
N ILE A 180 16.97 -15.43 0.31
CA ILE A 180 18.01 -14.91 -0.60
C ILE A 180 19.05 -16.01 -0.79
N GLU A 181 19.43 -16.26 -2.03
CA GLU A 181 20.41 -17.28 -2.41
C GLU A 181 21.47 -16.72 -3.36
N ARG A 182 22.56 -17.47 -3.54
CA ARG A 182 23.56 -17.15 -4.57
C ARG A 182 23.06 -17.63 -5.91
N GLY A 183 22.87 -16.71 -6.85
CA GLY A 183 22.56 -17.01 -8.23
C GLY A 183 23.73 -17.65 -8.98
N PRO A 184 23.50 -18.05 -10.25
CA PRO A 184 24.49 -18.76 -11.07
C PRO A 184 25.82 -18.02 -11.24
N ASN A 185 25.78 -16.68 -11.17
CA ASN A 185 26.95 -15.82 -11.35
C ASN A 185 27.57 -15.37 -10.01
N GLY A 186 27.19 -16.00 -8.89
CA GLY A 186 27.58 -15.59 -7.54
C GLY A 186 26.86 -14.33 -7.01
N MET A 187 26.07 -13.67 -7.84
CA MET A 187 25.25 -12.51 -7.47
C MET A 187 24.05 -12.94 -6.61
N PRO A 188 23.67 -12.16 -5.59
CA PRO A 188 22.52 -12.45 -4.75
C PRO A 188 21.21 -12.35 -5.54
N VAL A 189 20.37 -13.37 -5.39
CA VAL A 189 19.04 -13.46 -5.99
C VAL A 189 18.05 -13.67 -4.86
N ALA A 190 17.03 -12.81 -4.80
CA ALA A 190 15.90 -12.97 -3.91
C ALA A 190 14.85 -13.86 -4.59
N VAL A 191 14.41 -14.89 -3.88
CA VAL A 191 13.28 -15.72 -4.28
C VAL A 191 12.03 -15.12 -3.65
N LEU A 192 11.16 -14.60 -4.50
CA LEU A 192 9.93 -13.92 -4.13
C LEU A 192 8.76 -14.86 -4.33
N GLN A 193 7.77 -14.81 -3.44
CA GLN A 193 6.46 -15.39 -3.65
C GLN A 193 5.50 -14.22 -3.87
N VAL A 194 5.05 -14.02 -5.11
CA VAL A 194 4.19 -12.89 -5.49
C VAL A 194 2.79 -13.41 -5.82
N GLY A 195 1.76 -12.76 -5.28
CA GLY A 195 0.42 -13.32 -5.28
C GLY A 195 0.28 -14.47 -4.28
N GLY A 196 -0.96 -14.90 -4.04
CA GLY A 196 -1.29 -15.70 -2.86
C GLY A 196 -1.46 -14.79 -1.65
N ALA A 197 -2.54 -14.01 -1.65
CA ALA A 197 -3.00 -13.43 -0.40
C ALA A 197 -3.33 -14.61 0.53
N SER A 198 -2.47 -14.85 1.52
CA SER A 198 -2.86 -15.62 2.69
C SER A 198 -3.89 -14.79 3.42
N ASP A 199 -5.13 -14.75 2.93
CA ASP A 199 -6.17 -13.94 3.56
C ASP A 199 -7.42 -14.72 3.91
N VAL A 200 -7.81 -14.44 5.15
CA VAL A 200 -9.06 -14.72 5.85
C VAL A 200 -9.35 -16.16 6.28
N LEU A 201 -8.91 -17.21 5.57
CA LEU A 201 -9.35 -18.57 5.93
C LEU A 201 -8.34 -19.72 5.79
N GLY A 202 -7.14 -19.55 5.22
CA GLY A 202 -6.09 -20.60 5.22
C GLY A 202 -6.34 -21.82 4.32
N PHE A 203 -7.35 -21.80 3.43
CA PHE A 203 -7.65 -22.93 2.53
C PHE A 203 -7.88 -22.56 1.05
N LEU A 204 -7.74 -21.29 0.67
CA LEU A 204 -7.81 -20.86 -0.72
C LEU A 204 -6.47 -20.26 -1.15
N ASP A 205 -5.55 -21.12 -1.56
CA ASP A 205 -4.31 -20.73 -2.22
C ASP A 205 -4.64 -20.37 -3.68
N PHE A 206 -4.94 -19.09 -3.93
CA PHE A 206 -5.01 -18.57 -5.29
C PHE A 206 -3.59 -18.34 -5.80
N GLY A 207 -2.91 -19.45 -6.12
CA GLY A 207 -1.73 -19.55 -6.97
C GLY A 207 -0.73 -18.41 -6.83
N GLY A 208 0.03 -18.40 -5.74
CA GLY A 208 1.24 -17.59 -5.66
C GLY A 208 2.29 -18.07 -6.68
N ARG A 209 2.95 -17.12 -7.34
CA ARG A 209 4.05 -17.40 -8.28
C ARG A 209 5.38 -17.16 -7.59
N THR A 210 6.26 -18.15 -7.68
CA THR A 210 7.64 -17.97 -7.25
C THR A 210 8.45 -17.31 -8.35
N GLU A 211 9.13 -16.22 -8.03
CA GLU A 211 9.96 -15.47 -8.95
C GLU A 211 11.35 -15.21 -8.38
N ARG A 212 12.33 -15.07 -9.26
CA ARG A 212 13.73 -14.87 -8.90
C ARG A 212 14.17 -13.51 -9.39
N VAL A 213 14.31 -12.57 -8.46
CA VAL A 213 14.69 -11.19 -8.78
C VAL A 213 16.10 -10.92 -8.22
N PRO A 214 16.99 -10.30 -9.00
CA PRO A 214 18.27 -9.84 -8.49
C PRO A 214 18.10 -8.94 -7.25
N ALA A 215 18.86 -9.22 -6.18
CA ALA A 215 18.66 -8.54 -4.90
C ALA A 215 19.01 -7.04 -4.92
N ASP A 216 19.71 -6.57 -5.94
CA ASP A 216 20.01 -5.16 -6.23
C ASP A 216 18.83 -4.38 -6.85
N ARG A 217 17.79 -5.09 -7.33
CA ARG A 217 16.54 -4.47 -7.80
C ARG A 217 15.53 -4.21 -6.69
N LEU A 218 15.72 -4.85 -5.53
CA LEU A 218 14.87 -4.71 -4.37
C LEU A 218 15.41 -3.62 -3.45
N LEU A 219 14.48 -2.90 -2.83
CA LEU A 219 14.79 -1.99 -1.73
C LEU A 219 14.53 -2.73 -0.41
N TRP A 220 15.55 -2.80 0.45
CA TRP A 220 15.50 -3.59 1.67
C TRP A 220 15.15 -2.69 2.85
N GLY A 221 14.04 -2.99 3.53
CA GLY A 221 13.58 -2.23 4.67
C GLY A 221 14.38 -2.46 5.95
N PRO A 222 14.09 -1.69 7.01
CA PRO A 222 14.77 -1.82 8.28
C PRO A 222 14.55 -3.22 8.87
N ARG A 223 15.62 -3.80 9.39
CA ARG A 223 15.60 -5.12 10.03
C ARG A 223 14.91 -5.01 11.38
N ARG A 224 13.77 -5.67 11.54
CA ARG A 224 13.01 -5.65 12.79
C ARG A 224 13.18 -6.95 13.56
N PHE A 225 13.43 -6.84 14.86
CA PHE A 225 13.37 -7.96 15.79
C PHE A 225 11.92 -8.31 16.19
N ILE A 226 11.00 -7.35 16.07
CA ILE A 226 9.56 -7.48 16.37
C ILE A 226 8.77 -6.78 15.26
N GLY A 227 7.83 -7.48 14.63
CA GLY A 227 7.06 -7.01 13.47
C GLY A 227 7.68 -7.41 12.13
N SER A 228 7.00 -7.10 11.03
CA SER A 228 7.42 -7.51 9.69
C SER A 228 8.65 -6.74 9.20
N THR A 229 9.64 -7.46 8.66
CA THR A 229 10.67 -6.89 7.78
C THR A 229 10.07 -6.66 6.40
N PHE A 230 10.43 -5.57 5.74
CA PHE A 230 9.88 -5.21 4.43
C PHE A 230 10.94 -5.28 3.32
N ALA A 231 10.50 -5.59 2.10
CA ALA A 231 11.26 -5.38 0.87
C ALA A 231 10.33 -4.76 -0.17
N ALA A 232 10.80 -3.82 -1.00
CA ALA A 232 9.98 -3.19 -2.04
C ALA A 232 10.52 -3.47 -3.44
N LEU A 233 9.61 -3.76 -4.37
CA LEU A 233 9.89 -4.02 -5.79
C LEU A 233 9.41 -2.85 -6.65
N ALA A 234 10.25 -2.40 -7.59
CA ALA A 234 9.94 -1.30 -8.49
C ALA A 234 8.98 -1.71 -9.63
N VAL A 235 8.19 -0.74 -10.10
CA VAL A 235 6.88 -0.87 -10.74
C VAL A 235 6.75 -1.82 -11.93
N GLN A 236 7.72 -1.92 -12.85
CA GLN A 236 7.51 -2.77 -14.05
C GLN A 236 7.51 -4.26 -13.73
N ASP A 237 8.38 -4.71 -12.81
CA ASP A 237 8.35 -6.11 -12.40
C ASP A 237 7.02 -6.36 -11.65
N ALA A 238 6.58 -5.46 -10.75
CA ALA A 238 5.32 -5.66 -10.01
C ALA A 238 4.05 -5.71 -10.89
N ASP A 239 3.93 -4.91 -11.96
CA ASP A 239 2.76 -4.91 -12.85
C ASP A 239 2.78 -6.10 -13.84
N ASP A 240 3.95 -6.51 -14.33
CA ASP A 240 4.12 -7.74 -15.11
C ASP A 240 3.79 -8.99 -14.27
N ILE A 241 4.07 -8.94 -12.96
CA ILE A 241 3.80 -10.04 -12.04
C ILE A 241 2.33 -10.07 -11.57
N ARG A 242 1.68 -8.90 -11.47
CA ARG A 242 0.24 -8.77 -11.21
C ARG A 242 -0.62 -9.16 -12.42
N GLY A 243 -0.02 -9.31 -13.61
CA GLY A 243 -0.72 -9.78 -14.81
C GLY A 243 -1.65 -8.75 -15.45
N THR A 244 -1.44 -7.46 -15.20
CA THR A 244 -2.16 -6.38 -15.91
C THR A 244 -1.38 -5.98 -17.16
N GLY A 245 -1.47 -6.80 -18.21
CA GLY A 245 -1.08 -6.49 -19.58
C GLY A 245 -2.30 -6.29 -20.47
#